data_AF-Q0B1N2-F1
#
_entry.id   AF-Q0B1N2-F1
#
_cell.length_a   1.000
_cell.length_b   1.000
_cell.length_c   1.000
_cell.angle_alpha   90.00
_cell.angle_beta   90.00
_cell.angle_gamma   90.00
#
_symmetry.space_group_name_H-M   'P 1'
#
loop_
_entity.id
_entity.type
_entity.pdbx_description
1 polymer ?
#
loop_
_entity_poly.entity_id
_entity_poly.type
_entity_poly.pdbx_seq_one_letter_code
_entity_poly.pdbx_strand_id
1 'polypeptide(L)' 'MVTLNMQAIACGKTIHVVLMADAGSANVFVMDNENGSRQSQSMKVRQYLDAGMTDASVARHVISVVVAAIERRGHRWAH' A
#
# COMPACT_ATOMS: atom_id res chain seq x y z
N MET A 1 -0.99 18.27 9.30
CA MET A 1 -1.18 16.85 8.97
C MET A 1 -1.00 16.68 7.48
N VAL A 2 0.08 16.02 7.03
CA VAL A 2 0.25 15.68 5.61
C VAL A 2 0.00 14.20 5.49
N THR A 3 -1.19 13.85 5.03
CA THR A 3 -1.51 12.50 4.60
C THR A 3 -1.18 12.41 3.11
N LEU A 4 -0.17 11.60 2.78
CA LEU A 4 0.14 11.36 1.37
C LEU A 4 -0.76 10.23 0.87
N ASN A 5 -1.45 10.51 -0.23
CA ASN A 5 -2.38 9.61 -0.87
C ASN A 5 -1.80 9.20 -2.22
N MET A 6 -1.66 7.90 -2.45
CA MET A 6 -1.13 7.39 -3.71
C MET A 6 -1.95 6.18 -4.16
N GLN A 7 -2.22 6.08 -5.45
CA GLN A 7 -3.00 5.00 -6.03
C GLN A 7 -2.25 4.38 -7.21
N ALA A 8 -2.41 3.07 -7.38
CA ALA A 8 -1.92 2.32 -8.54
C ALA A 8 -2.93 1.23 -8.92
N ILE A 9 -2.89 0.79 -10.17
CA ILE A 9 -3.70 -0.33 -10.66
C ILE A 9 -2.75 -1.45 -11.05
N ALA A 10 -2.98 -2.67 -10.54
CA ALA A 10 -2.20 -3.85 -10.86
C ALA A 10 -3.06 -5.10 -10.89
N CYS A 11 -2.89 -5.94 -11.92
CA CYS A 11 -3.62 -7.21 -12.11
C CYS A 11 -5.15 -7.08 -11.92
N GLY A 12 -5.78 -6.04 -12.46
CA GLY A 12 -7.22 -5.81 -12.31
C GLY A 12 -7.66 -5.33 -10.92
N LYS A 13 -6.71 -5.04 -10.01
CA LYS A 13 -6.98 -4.53 -8.66
C LYS A 13 -6.53 -3.07 -8.54
N THR A 14 -7.35 -2.27 -7.89
CA THR A 14 -7.03 -0.89 -7.52
C THR A 14 -6.38 -0.89 -6.14
N ILE A 15 -5.15 -0.38 -6.04
CA ILE A 15 -4.37 -0.31 -4.82
C ILE A 15 -4.30 1.14 -4.38
N HIS A 16 -4.76 1.42 -3.18
CA HIS A 16 -4.77 2.74 -2.56
C HIS A 16 -3.87 2.73 -1.34
N VAL A 17 -2.88 3.60 -1.29
CA VAL A 17 -2.02 3.80 -0.12
C VAL A 17 -2.28 5.16 0.49
N VAL A 18 -2.58 5.15 1.79
CA VAL A 18 -2.71 6.34 2.64
C VAL A 18 -1.59 6.30 3.65
N LEU A 19 -0.58 7.14 3.44
CA LEU A 19 0.55 7.28 4.34
C LEU A 19 0.22 8.31 5.43
N MET A 20 0.33 7.88 6.68
CA MET A 20 0.23 8.71 7.87
C MET A 20 1.62 8.82 8.50
N ALA A 21 2.43 9.75 7.99
CA ALA A 21 3.84 9.91 8.37
C ALA A 21 4.02 10.17 9.87
N ASP A 22 3.15 11.01 10.45
CA ASP A 22 3.11 11.31 11.88
C ASP A 22 2.89 10.04 12.75
N ALA A 23 1.97 9.18 12.31
CA ALA A 23 1.69 7.90 12.94
C ALA A 23 2.70 6.79 12.54
N GLY A 24 3.67 7.08 11.67
CA GLY A 24 4.65 6.11 11.16
C GLY A 24 4.01 4.88 10.50
N SER A 25 2.82 5.04 9.92
CA SER A 25 2.01 3.93 9.41
C SER A 25 1.41 4.24 8.03
N ALA A 26 1.26 3.22 7.21
CA ALA A 26 0.64 3.29 5.90
C ALA A 26 -0.55 2.32 5.85
N ASN A 27 -1.72 2.82 5.49
CA ASN A 27 -2.89 1.99 5.23
C ASN A 27 -2.99 1.72 3.74
N VAL A 28 -3.01 0.44 3.39
CA VAL A 28 -3.17 -0.06 2.03
C VAL A 28 -4.58 -0.60 1.89
N PHE A 29 -5.31 -0.14 0.88
CA PHE A 29 -6.59 -0.68 0.47
C PHE A 29 -6.45 -1.29 -0.91
N VAL A 30 -6.76 -2.56 -1.05
CA VAL A 30 -6.79 -3.26 -2.32
C VAL A 30 -8.24 -3.57 -2.66
N MET A 31 -8.71 -3.02 -3.77
CA MET A 31 -10.04 -3.29 -4.30
C MET A 31 -9.89 -4.15 -5.56
N ASP A 32 -10.47 -5.33 -5.53
CA ASP A 32 -10.58 -6.21 -6.68
C ASP A 32 -11.73 -5.71 -7.56
N ASN A 33 -11.43 -5.28 -8.79
CA ASN A 33 -12.45 -4.68 -9.66
C ASN A 33 -13.39 -5.75 -10.27
N GLU A 34 -13.02 -7.03 -10.24
CA GLU A 34 -13.80 -8.12 -10.85
C GLU A 34 -14.81 -8.70 -9.86
N ASN A 35 -14.39 -8.98 -8.63
CA ASN A 35 -15.21 -9.60 -7.60
C ASN A 35 -15.75 -8.58 -6.57
N GLY A 36 -15.37 -7.31 -6.67
CA GLY A 36 -15.76 -6.26 -5.72
C GLY A 36 -15.14 -6.41 -4.33
N SER A 37 -14.20 -7.35 -4.15
CA SER A 37 -13.56 -7.64 -2.88
C SER A 37 -12.69 -6.47 -2.44
N ARG A 38 -12.81 -6.07 -1.16
CA ARG A 38 -11.99 -5.01 -0.56
C ARG A 38 -11.19 -5.58 0.58
N GLN A 39 -9.88 -5.39 0.52
CA GLN A 39 -8.96 -5.73 1.60
C GLN A 39 -8.26 -4.47 2.06
N SER A 40 -8.13 -4.32 3.37
CA SER A 40 -7.36 -3.23 3.98
C SER A 40 -6.28 -3.82 4.88
N GLN A 41 -5.05 -3.34 4.73
CA GLN A 41 -3.92 -3.73 5.57
C GLN A 41 -3.16 -2.49 6.02
N SER A 42 -2.91 -2.41 7.33
CA SER A 42 -2.02 -1.41 7.89
C SER A 42 -0.59 -1.96 7.94
N MET A 43 0.38 -1.12 7.58
CA MET A 43 1.79 -1.45 7.57
C MET A 43 2.55 -0.40 8.40
N LYS A 44 3.50 -0.85 9.22
CA LYS A 44 4.43 0.04 9.90
C LYS A 44 5.50 0.48 8.90
N VAL A 45 5.66 1.78 8.74
CA VAL A 45 6.62 2.38 7.80
C VAL A 45 7.60 3.34 8.48
N ARG A 46 7.51 3.45 9.81
CA ARG A 46 8.39 4.31 10.61
C ARG A 46 9.87 4.04 10.36
N GLN A 47 10.26 2.77 10.19
CA GLN A 47 11.62 2.39 9.81
C GLN A 47 12.14 3.03 8.51
N TYR A 48 11.25 3.30 7.54
CA TYR A 48 11.63 3.94 6.28
C TYR A 48 11.73 5.46 6.43
N LEU A 49 10.86 6.05 7.25
CA LEU A 49 10.91 7.47 7.60
C LEU A 49 12.17 7.79 8.42
N ASP A 50 12.49 6.97 9.42
CA ASP A 50 13.73 7.06 10.22
C ASP A 50 14.99 6.85 9.38
N ALA A 51 14.91 6.08 8.29
CA ALA A 51 15.99 5.93 7.31
C ALA A 51 16.15 7.15 6.38
N GLY A 52 15.36 8.20 6.56
CA GLY A 52 15.41 9.44 5.77
C GLY A 52 14.67 9.36 4.43
N MET A 53 13.82 8.35 4.21
CA MET A 53 12.97 8.32 3.02
C MET A 53 11.88 9.37 3.11
N THR A 54 11.65 10.08 1.99
CA THR A 54 10.53 11.02 1.89
C THR A 54 9.19 10.27 1.89
N ASP A 55 8.12 10.95 2.29
CA ASP A 55 6.76 10.39 2.29
C ASP A 55 6.37 9.77 0.93
N ALA A 56 6.73 10.44 -0.17
CA ALA A 56 6.47 9.96 -1.52
C ALA A 56 7.28 8.69 -1.85
N SER A 57 8.56 8.64 -1.43
CA SER A 57 9.40 7.46 -1.60
C SER A 57 8.86 6.27 -0.79
N VAL A 58 8.40 6.51 0.44
CA VAL A 58 7.79 5.48 1.29
C VAL A 58 6.50 4.95 0.67
N ALA A 59 5.57 5.83 0.27
CA ALA A 59 4.32 5.38 -0.34
C ALA A 59 4.55 4.62 -1.65
N ARG A 60 5.49 5.08 -2.49
CA ARG A 60 5.87 4.37 -3.72
C ARG A 60 6.50 3.00 -3.43
N HIS A 61 7.32 2.90 -2.39
CA HIS A 61 7.87 1.63 -1.95
C HIS A 61 6.78 0.67 -1.47
N VAL A 62 5.83 1.14 -0.66
CA VAL A 62 4.68 0.35 -0.20
C VAL A 62 3.85 -0.16 -1.38
N ILE A 63 3.53 0.71 -2.35
CA ILE A 63 2.83 0.28 -3.57
C ILE A 63 3.60 -0.81 -4.29
N SER A 64 4.91 -0.64 -4.49
CA SER A 64 5.73 -1.63 -5.19
C SER A 64 5.74 -2.98 -4.48
N VAL A 65 5.80 -2.99 -3.15
CA VAL A 65 5.75 -4.22 -2.34
C VAL A 65 4.39 -4.90 -2.48
N VAL A 66 3.30 -4.14 -2.42
CA VAL A 66 1.93 -4.65 -2.55
C VAL A 66 1.68 -5.19 -3.96
N VAL A 67 2.08 -4.46 -5.00
CA VAL A 67 2.01 -4.92 -6.40
C VAL A 67 2.77 -6.23 -6.55
N ALA A 68 4.03 -6.28 -6.13
CA ALA A 68 4.86 -7.48 -6.23
C ALA A 68 4.29 -8.67 -5.44
N ALA A 69 3.57 -8.44 -4.35
CA ALA A 69 2.93 -9.49 -3.58
C ALA A 69 1.57 -9.91 -4.17
N ILE A 70 0.83 -9.04 -4.86
CA ILE A 70 -0.34 -9.40 -5.70
C ILE A 70 0.11 -10.26 -6.87
N GLU A 71 1.13 -9.82 -7.60
CA GLU A 71 1.70 -10.55 -8.74
C GLU A 71 2.24 -11.92 -8.30
N ARG A 72 3.02 -11.99 -7.21
CA ARG A 72 3.56 -13.26 -6.71
C ARG A 72 2.50 -14.21 -6.17
N ARG A 73 1.43 -13.72 -5.55
CA ARG A 73 0.42 -14.58 -4.92
C ARG A 73 -0.72 -14.95 -5.83
N GLY A 74 -0.81 -14.42 -7.05
CA GLY A 74 -1.76 -14.77 -8.12
C GLY A 74 -3.26 -14.57 -7.81
N HIS A 75 -3.66 -14.62 -6.54
CA HIS A 75 -5.03 -14.54 -6.05
C HIS A 75 -5.13 -14.60 -4.52
N ARG A 76 -4.09 -15.00 -3.76
CA ARG A 76 -4.24 -15.37 -2.34
C ARG A 76 -3.54 -14.44 -1.36
N TRP A 77 -4.08 -13.24 -1.18
CA TRP A 77 -3.88 -12.45 0.04
C TRP A 77 -4.88 -12.89 1.12
N ALA A 78 -4.92 -14.19 1.40
CA ALA A 78 -5.73 -14.77 2.46
C ALA A 78 -4.92 -15.92 3.07
N HIS A 79 -4.15 -15.60 4.09
CA HIS A 79 -4.19 -16.26 5.40
C HIS A 79 -3.20 -15.54 6.33
#